data_AF-A0A358GTQ5-F1
#
_entry.id   AF-A0A358GTQ5-F1
#
_cell.length_a   1.000
_cell.length_b   1.000
_cell.length_c   1.000
_cell.angle_alpha   90.00
_cell.angle_beta   90.00
_cell.angle_gamma   90.00
#
_symmetry.space_group_name_H-M   'P 1'
#
loop_
_entity.id
_entity.type
_entity.pdbx_description
1 polymer ?
#
loop_
_entity_poly.entity_id
_entity_poly.type
_entity_poly.pdbx_seq_one_letter_code
_entity_poly.pdbx_strand_id
1 'polypeptide(L)'
;MSREQSLILMLDAAAKMQWNIALILEAKAIEAEKVRNWALNHLNGEAFLTHSDQVAEPLKMHDQLVEILEGLTRMETGLCNNLKAILVQSDGEEGGMDGGMFGGMDMGDLGK
;
A
#
# COMPACT_ATOMS: atom_id res chain seq x y z
N MET A 1 -4.20 -32.24 14.09
CA MET A 1 -4.24 -31.65 12.73
C MET A 1 -3.02 -32.13 11.98
N SER A 2 -3.17 -32.54 10.72
CA SER A 2 -2.01 -32.79 9.86
C SER A 2 -1.41 -31.46 9.37
N ARG A 3 -0.12 -31.47 9.00
CA ARG A 3 0.56 -30.32 8.39
C ARG A 3 -0.20 -29.80 7.16
N GLU A 4 -0.72 -30.69 6.34
CA GLU A 4 -1.54 -30.33 5.17
C GLU A 4 -2.83 -29.60 5.57
N GLN A 5 -3.53 -30.05 6.61
CA GLN A 5 -4.72 -29.35 7.11
C GLN A 5 -4.37 -27.95 7.63
N SER A 6 -3.23 -27.79 8.31
CA SER A 6 -2.77 -26.48 8.76
C SER A 6 -2.42 -25.55 7.58
N LEU A 7 -1.78 -26.06 6.53
CA LEU A 7 -1.45 -25.28 5.33
C LEU A 7 -2.72 -24.84 4.57
N ILE A 8 -3.70 -25.73 4.43
CA ILE A 8 -5.00 -25.40 3.81
C ILE A 8 -5.72 -24.30 4.61
N LEU A 9 -5.71 -24.38 5.94
CA LEU A 9 -6.30 -23.35 6.80
C LEU A 9 -5.57 -22.00 6.66
N MET A 10 -4.24 -22.00 6.55
CA MET A 10 -3.47 -20.77 6.35
C MET A 10 -3.73 -20.15 4.97
N LEU A 11 -3.80 -20.95 3.91
CA LEU A 11 -4.15 -20.49 2.57
C LEU A 11 -5.56 -19.88 2.50
N ASP A 12 -6.54 -20.53 3.12
CA ASP A 12 -7.91 -20.01 3.22
C ASP A 12 -7.96 -18.68 3.99
N ALA A 13 -7.23 -18.57 5.10
CA ALA A 13 -7.12 -17.32 5.86
C ALA A 13 -6.46 -16.20 5.04
N ALA A 14 -5.38 -16.51 4.30
CA ALA A 14 -4.69 -15.56 3.43
C ALA A 14 -5.61 -15.06 2.31
N ALA A 15 -6.35 -15.96 1.65
CA ALA A 15 -7.30 -15.61 0.60
C ALA A 15 -8.42 -14.69 1.14
N LYS A 16 -8.96 -14.98 2.32
CA LYS A 16 -9.95 -14.12 2.99
C LYS A 16 -9.38 -12.75 3.34
N MET A 17 -8.13 -12.69 3.78
CA MET A 17 -7.46 -11.43 4.08
C MET A 17 -7.27 -10.59 2.82
N GLN A 18 -6.78 -11.19 1.73
CA GLN A 18 -6.62 -10.53 0.43
C GLN A 18 -7.95 -10.03 -0.13
N TRP A 19 -9.02 -10.82 0.00
CA TRP A 19 -10.36 -10.40 -0.39
C TRP A 19 -10.83 -9.17 0.39
N ASN A 20 -10.63 -9.13 1.70
CA ASN A 20 -10.98 -7.97 2.52
C ASN A 20 -10.15 -6.73 2.15
N ILE A 21 -8.87 -6.91 1.83
CA ILE A 21 -8.01 -5.82 1.33
C ILE A 21 -8.54 -5.28 0.01
N ALA A 22 -8.93 -6.17 -0.93
CA ALA A 22 -9.51 -5.76 -2.21
C ALA A 22 -10.78 -4.92 -2.01
N LEU A 23 -11.68 -5.34 -1.11
CA LEU A 23 -12.88 -4.58 -0.77
C LEU A 23 -12.56 -3.19 -0.17
N ILE A 24 -11.55 -3.10 0.71
CA ILE A 24 -11.10 -1.82 1.27
C ILE A 24 -10.56 -0.92 0.16
N LEU A 25 -9.74 -1.46 -0.74
CA LEU A 25 -9.15 -0.70 -1.85
C LEU A 25 -10.22 -0.20 -2.83
N GLU A 26 -11.24 -1.00 -3.12
CA GLU A 26 -12.38 -0.59 -3.96
C GLU A 26 -13.16 0.56 -3.31
N ALA A 27 -13.49 0.44 -2.02
CA ALA A 27 -14.14 1.53 -1.28
C ALA A 27 -13.27 2.80 -1.26
N LYS A 28 -11.95 2.65 -1.11
CA LYS A 28 -10.99 3.77 -1.14
C LYS A 28 -10.89 4.42 -2.52
N ALA A 29 -10.97 3.65 -3.60
CA ALA A 29 -11.02 4.21 -4.96
C ALA A 29 -12.26 5.09 -5.16
N ILE A 30 -13.42 4.68 -4.65
CA ILE A 30 -14.65 5.47 -4.70
C ILE A 30 -14.51 6.77 -3.88
N GLU A 31 -13.92 6.71 -2.68
CA GLU A 31 -13.64 7.90 -1.88
C GLU A 31 -12.66 8.84 -2.59
N ALA A 32 -11.59 8.31 -3.18
CA ALA A 32 -10.62 9.09 -3.93
C ALA A 32 -11.26 9.81 -5.13
N GLU A 33 -12.18 9.16 -5.84
CA GLU A 33 -12.91 9.78 -6.94
C GLU A 33 -13.83 10.93 -6.45
N LYS A 34 -14.46 10.77 -5.28
CA LYS A 34 -15.24 11.85 -4.64
C LYS A 34 -14.35 13.03 -4.27
N VAL A 35 -13.20 12.78 -3.65
CA VAL A 35 -12.23 13.81 -3.28
C VAL A 35 -11.73 14.55 -4.51
N ARG A 36 -11.40 13.83 -5.59
CA ARG A 36 -11.02 14.41 -6.89
C ARG A 36 -12.13 15.31 -7.44
N ASN A 37 -13.37 14.84 -7.46
CA ASN A 37 -14.50 15.63 -7.95
C ASN A 37 -14.73 16.86 -7.08
N TRP A 38 -14.59 16.75 -5.75
CA TRP A 38 -14.67 17.89 -4.85
C TRP A 38 -13.56 18.91 -5.17
N ALA A 39 -12.32 18.45 -5.27
CA ALA A 39 -11.14 19.27 -5.56
C ALA A 39 -11.29 20.02 -6.89
N LEU A 40 -11.71 19.35 -7.97
CA LEU A 40 -11.91 19.99 -9.28
C LEU A 40 -12.97 21.11 -9.24
N ASN A 41 -14.00 20.96 -8.41
CA ASN A 41 -15.07 21.93 -8.32
C ASN A 41 -14.79 23.06 -7.31
N HIS A 42 -13.94 22.83 -6.31
CA HIS A 42 -13.71 23.75 -5.19
C HIS A 42 -12.30 24.35 -5.12
N LEU A 43 -11.32 23.82 -5.86
CA LEU A 43 -9.97 24.37 -5.98
C LEU A 43 -9.83 25.12 -7.32
N ASN A 44 -10.77 26.02 -7.59
CA ASN A 44 -10.68 26.93 -8.74
C ASN A 44 -10.28 28.33 -8.23
N GLY A 45 -9.70 29.17 -9.11
CA GLY A 45 -9.19 30.49 -8.70
C GLY A 45 -10.25 31.42 -8.09
N GLU A 46 -11.53 31.23 -8.41
CA GLU A 46 -12.66 32.02 -7.89
C GLU A 46 -13.09 31.59 -6.48
N ALA A 47 -12.71 30.39 -6.04
CA ALA A 47 -13.02 29.86 -4.72
C ALA A 47 -12.13 30.41 -3.59
N PHE A 48 -11.06 31.14 -3.94
CA PHE A 48 -10.08 31.64 -2.97
C PHE A 48 -10.11 33.16 -2.88
N LEU A 49 -10.04 33.68 -1.65
CA LEU A 49 -10.10 35.12 -1.36
C LEU A 49 -8.78 35.83 -1.67
N THR A 50 -7.64 35.13 -1.54
CA THR A 50 -6.32 35.69 -1.81
C THR A 50 -5.48 34.76 -2.67
N HIS A 51 -4.52 35.33 -3.40
CA HIS A 51 -3.57 34.56 -4.21
C HIS A 51 -2.66 33.66 -3.34
N SER A 52 -2.42 34.05 -2.09
CA SER A 52 -1.69 33.20 -1.13
C SER A 52 -2.48 31.92 -0.81
N ASP A 53 -3.79 32.02 -0.63
CA ASP A 53 -4.66 30.88 -0.31
C ASP A 53 -4.80 29.92 -1.50
N GLN A 54 -4.76 30.44 -2.73
CA GLN A 54 -4.73 29.65 -3.97
C GLN A 54 -3.55 28.69 -4.04
N VAL A 55 -2.46 28.96 -3.31
CA VAL A 55 -1.26 28.11 -3.29
C VAL A 55 -1.19 27.29 -2.01
N ALA A 56 -1.41 27.92 -0.85
CA ALA A 56 -1.23 27.28 0.45
C ALA A 56 -2.23 26.13 0.70
N GLU A 57 -3.49 26.31 0.31
CA GLU A 57 -4.55 25.36 0.66
C GLU A 57 -4.51 24.07 -0.20
N PRO A 58 -4.30 24.13 -1.53
CA PRO A 58 -4.05 22.92 -2.32
C PRO A 58 -2.80 22.15 -1.90
N LEU A 59 -1.73 22.84 -1.47
CA LEU A 59 -0.51 22.19 -0.99
C LEU A 59 -0.75 21.33 0.26
N LYS A 60 -1.49 21.85 1.26
CA LYS A 60 -1.83 21.08 2.46
C LYS A 60 -2.61 19.80 2.14
N MET A 61 -3.54 19.87 1.19
CA MET A 61 -4.31 18.71 0.76
C MET A 61 -3.40 17.70 0.03
N HIS A 62 -2.46 18.17 -0.80
CA HIS A 62 -1.47 17.30 -1.43
C HIS A 62 -0.58 16.58 -0.41
N ASP A 63 -0.14 17.25 0.65
CA ASP A 63 0.64 16.62 1.72
C ASP A 63 -0.13 15.45 2.38
N GLN A 64 -1.43 15.65 2.66
CA GLN A 64 -2.28 14.59 3.23
C GLN A 64 -2.45 13.41 2.26
N LEU A 65 -2.54 13.66 0.96
CA LEU A 65 -2.62 12.59 -0.05
C LEU A 65 -1.33 11.76 -0.09
N VAL A 66 -0.16 12.41 0.01
CA VAL A 66 1.13 11.72 0.04
C VAL A 66 1.23 10.84 1.29
N GLU A 67 0.85 11.34 2.46
CA GLU A 67 0.86 10.57 3.71
C GLU A 67 -0.01 9.30 3.63
N ILE A 68 -1.20 9.40 3.03
CA ILE A 68 -2.10 8.26 2.85
C ILE A 68 -1.49 7.22 1.90
N LEU A 69 -0.89 7.65 0.79
CA LEU A 69 -0.24 6.75 -0.16
C LEU A 69 0.93 6.00 0.50
N GLU A 70 1.77 6.69 1.25
CA GLU A 70 2.84 6.05 2.01
C GLU A 70 2.32 5.03 3.03
N GLY A 71 1.24 5.36 3.75
CA GLY A 71 0.61 4.45 4.70
C GLY A 71 0.10 3.17 4.04
N LEU A 72 -0.56 3.30 2.87
CA LEU A 72 -1.03 2.17 2.07
C LEU A 72 0.13 1.29 1.58
N THR A 73 1.18 1.89 1.04
CA THR A 73 2.37 1.16 0.56
C THR A 73 3.04 0.38 1.69
N ARG A 74 3.19 0.98 2.88
CA ARG A 74 3.76 0.30 4.05
C ARG A 74 2.89 -0.88 4.49
N MET A 75 1.57 -0.72 4.49
CA MET A 75 0.63 -1.79 4.84
C MET A 75 0.73 -2.96 3.85
N GLU A 76 0.69 -2.69 2.55
CA GLU A 76 0.80 -3.71 1.50
C GLU A 76 2.13 -4.46 1.58
N THR A 77 3.23 -3.73 1.80
CA THR A 77 4.56 -4.32 1.99
C THR A 77 4.59 -5.25 3.21
N GLY A 78 4.01 -4.82 4.34
CA GLY A 78 3.90 -5.65 5.55
C GLY A 78 3.09 -6.93 5.34
N LEU A 79 2.01 -6.85 4.57
CA LEU A 79 1.20 -8.02 4.20
C LEU A 79 1.98 -8.98 3.30
N CYS A 80 2.70 -8.47 2.30
CA CYS A 80 3.55 -9.26 1.43
C CYS A 80 4.64 -10.00 2.24
N ASN A 81 5.25 -9.32 3.20
CA ASN A 81 6.29 -9.91 4.06
C ASN A 81 5.73 -11.01 4.98
N ASN A 82 4.53 -10.81 5.55
CA ASN A 82 3.86 -11.84 6.35
C ASN A 82 3.52 -13.09 5.51
N LEU A 83 3.05 -12.89 4.28
CA LEU A 83 2.77 -14.00 3.36
C LEU A 83 4.06 -14.76 2.99
N LYS A 84 5.16 -14.06 2.70
CA LYS A 84 6.47 -14.68 2.45
C LYS A 84 6.93 -15.50 3.65
N ALA A 85 6.86 -14.94 4.86
CA ALA A 85 7.26 -15.65 6.07
C ALA A 85 6.46 -16.93 6.29
N ILE A 86 5.15 -16.91 6.01
CA ILE A 86 4.28 -18.09 6.11
C ILE A 86 4.60 -19.14 5.04
N LEU A 87 4.80 -18.72 3.78
CA LEU A 87 5.01 -19.65 2.65
C LEU A 87 6.41 -20.26 2.63
N VAL A 88 7.44 -19.52 3.07
CA VAL A 88 8.85 -19.96 3.02
C VAL A 88 9.23 -20.84 4.22
N GLN A 89 8.37 -20.96 5.25
CA GLN A 89 8.60 -21.84 6.41
C GLN A 89 8.59 -23.36 6.07
N SER A 90 8.38 -23.75 4.82
CA SER A 90 8.24 -25.14 4.38
C SER A 90 9.57 -25.88 4.11
N ASP A 91 10.69 -25.17 3.90
CA ASP A 91 11.99 -25.80 3.63
C ASP A 91 12.87 -25.73 4.87
N GLY A 92 12.74 -26.75 5.72
CA GLY A 92 13.63 -26.94 6.86
C GLY A 92 15.05 -27.24 6.39
N GLU A 93 15.99 -26.41 6.86
CA GLU A 93 17.41 -26.71 7.09
C GLU A 93 18.10 -27.61 6.05
N GLU A 94 18.66 -27.01 5.00
CA GLU A 94 19.94 -27.45 4.42
C GLU A 94 20.57 -26.33 3.58
N GLY A 95 21.75 -25.86 4.03
CA GLY A 95 22.81 -25.34 3.16
C GLY A 95 22.53 -24.12 2.28
N GLY A 96 22.91 -22.95 2.79
CA GLY A 96 23.37 -21.76 2.07
C GLY A 96 23.07 -21.62 0.58
N MET A 97 22.15 -20.72 0.24
CA MET A 97 22.36 -19.78 -0.87
C MET A 97 21.49 -18.53 -0.65
N ASP A 98 22.10 -17.58 0.05
CA ASP A 98 21.87 -16.14 -0.12
C ASP A 98 21.67 -15.83 -1.62
N GLY A 99 20.50 -15.30 -2.01
CA GLY A 99 20.30 -13.85 -2.07
C GLY A 99 20.59 -13.38 -3.50
N GLY A 100 19.57 -12.95 -4.26
CA GLY A 100 19.91 -12.25 -5.50
C GLY A 100 18.88 -12.03 -6.60
N MET A 101 17.59 -12.36 -6.50
CA MET A 101 16.73 -12.18 -7.70
C MET A 101 15.40 -11.45 -7.52
N PHE A 102 15.02 -11.02 -6.31
CA PHE A 102 13.81 -10.20 -6.15
C PHE A 102 13.88 -9.20 -4.98
N GLY A 103 15.08 -8.70 -4.69
CA GLY A 103 15.36 -7.68 -3.66
C GLY A 103 15.91 -6.36 -4.20
N GLY A 104 15.79 -6.13 -5.52
CA GLY A 104 16.41 -5.00 -6.23
C GLY A 104 15.42 -3.93 -6.70
N MET A 105 14.60 -3.41 -5.79
CA MET A 105 14.07 -2.05 -5.91
C MET A 105 14.29 -1.33 -4.58
N ASP A 106 15.53 -1.37 -4.10
CA ASP A 106 16.02 -0.35 -3.18
C ASP A 106 16.35 0.88 -4.03
N MET A 107 15.42 1.82 -4.04
CA MET A 107 15.53 3.15 -4.64
C MET A 107 16.48 3.97 -3.76
N GLY A 108 17.76 3.61 -3.78
CA GLY A 108 18.75 4.01 -2.78
C GLY A 108 20.14 4.29 -3.34
N ASP A 109 20.27 4.76 -4.59
CA ASP A 109 21.50 5.44 -5.03
C ASP A 109 21.24 6.33 -6.26
N LEU A 110 20.76 7.55 -5.99
CA LEU A 110 20.88 8.69 -6.92
C LEU A 110 21.70 9.76 -6.19
N GLY A 111 22.99 9.50 -6.09
CA GLY A 111 23.91 10.37 -5.36
C GLY A 111 25.39 10.17 -5.69
N LYS A 112 25.77 10.35 -6.97
CA LYS A 112 27.08 10.88 -7.36
C LYS A 112 26.98 11.80 -8.57
#